data_AF-A0A1A9ZNF1-F1
#
_entry.id   AF-A0A1A9ZNF1-F1
#
_cell.length_a   1.000
_cell.length_b   1.000
_cell.length_c   1.000
_cell.angle_alpha   90.00
_cell.angle_beta   90.00
_cell.angle_gamma   90.00
#
_symmetry.space_group_name_H-M   'P 1'
#
loop_
_entity.id
_entity.type
_entity.pdbx_description
1 polymer ?
#
loop_
_entity_poly.entity_id
_entity_poly.type
_entity_poly.pdbx_seq_one_letter_code
_entity_poly.pdbx_strand_id
1 'polypeptide(L)'
;MKSEENVWKLCEQVKKTRIDELNKCYAVFVSNEGRTVPLWRQKAGRGDDQVVIWDYHVFFMHNPSPNRCLVFDLDTTLPFPTYFHKYVTETFRSDLALRPEHHRFFRVISAETYLMEFSSDRRHMRRPDGSWIKPPPSYPPIQSNSKCFNKRKQIFYRDYQKIKK
;
A
#
# COMPACT_ATOMS: atom_id res chain seq x y z
N MET A 1 -12.87 3.46 -0.13
CA MET A 1 -11.63 4.12 -0.58
C MET A 1 -10.56 3.06 -0.86
N LYS A 2 -9.70 3.24 -1.87
CA LYS A 2 -8.53 2.37 -2.06
C LYS A 2 -7.37 2.83 -1.18
N SER A 3 -6.50 1.90 -0.83
CA SER A 3 -5.41 2.11 0.12
C SER A 3 -4.33 3.10 -0.36
N GLU A 4 -4.14 3.29 -1.68
CA GLU A 4 -3.12 4.23 -2.17
C GLU A 4 -3.40 5.71 -1.81
N GLU A 5 -4.65 6.15 -1.87
CA GLU A 5 -5.00 7.54 -1.54
C GLU A 5 -5.03 7.75 -0.02
N ASN A 6 -5.41 6.71 0.75
CA ASN A 6 -5.31 6.72 2.21
C ASN A 6 -3.87 6.95 2.67
N VAL A 7 -2.92 6.20 2.10
CA VAL A 7 -1.50 6.33 2.43
C VAL A 7 -0.96 7.69 1.99
N TRP A 8 -1.41 8.21 0.84
CA TRP A 8 -1.02 9.56 0.39
C TRP A 8 -1.49 10.63 1.39
N LYS A 9 -2.70 10.49 1.92
CA LYS A 9 -3.24 11.38 2.95
C LYS A 9 -2.47 11.30 4.28
N LEU A 10 -2.01 10.11 4.67
CA LEU A 10 -1.10 9.96 5.82
C LEU A 10 0.23 10.69 5.58
N CYS A 11 0.84 10.53 4.40
CA CYS A 11 2.04 11.28 4.04
C CYS A 11 1.80 12.80 4.08
N GLU A 12 0.66 13.26 3.54
CA GLU A 12 0.27 14.68 3.53
C GLU A 12 0.14 15.22 4.96
N GLN A 13 -0.48 14.44 5.84
CA GLN A 13 -0.64 14.80 7.26
C GLN A 13 0.71 14.90 7.97
N VAL A 14 1.64 13.96 7.73
CA VAL A 14 2.99 14.02 8.29
C VAL A 14 3.72 15.26 7.77
N LYS A 15 3.69 15.54 6.46
CA LYS A 15 4.29 16.74 5.89
C LYS A 15 3.79 18.03 6.56
N LYS A 16 2.50 18.10 6.87
CA LYS A 16 1.87 19.28 7.51
C LYS A 16 2.19 19.42 9.00
N THR A 17 2.35 18.31 9.71
CA THR A 17 2.38 18.32 11.19
C THR A 17 3.73 17.95 11.80
N ARG A 18 4.58 17.21 11.06
CA ARG A 18 5.87 16.65 11.51
C ARG A 18 6.83 16.52 10.32
N ILE A 19 7.18 17.65 9.70
CA ILE A 19 8.02 17.65 8.49
C ILE A 19 9.37 16.93 8.68
N ASP A 20 9.96 17.04 9.87
CA ASP A 20 11.25 16.39 10.24
C ASP A 20 11.17 14.86 10.30
N GLU A 21 9.96 14.29 10.27
CA GLU A 21 9.73 12.85 10.23
C GLU A 21 9.41 12.35 8.81
N LEU A 22 9.18 13.24 7.85
CA LEU A 22 8.73 12.85 6.50
C LEU A 22 9.76 11.96 5.77
N ASN A 23 11.05 12.26 5.94
CA ASN A 23 12.15 11.48 5.36
C ASN A 23 12.31 10.08 5.97
N LYS A 24 11.62 9.79 7.09
CA LYS A 24 11.56 8.48 7.76
C LYS A 24 10.29 7.71 7.40
N CYS A 25 9.47 8.23 6.49
CA CYS A 25 8.17 7.68 6.13
C CYS A 25 8.17 7.14 4.70
N TYR A 26 7.38 6.09 4.46
CA TYR A 26 7.33 5.39 3.19
C TYR A 26 5.90 4.94 2.86
N ALA A 27 5.55 5.00 1.58
CA ALA A 27 4.43 4.28 1.00
C ALA A 27 4.95 2.95 0.45
N VAL A 28 4.39 1.84 0.91
CA VAL A 28 4.82 0.50 0.48
C VAL A 28 3.69 -0.15 -0.32
N PHE A 29 3.95 -0.38 -1.60
CA PHE A 29 3.08 -1.13 -2.49
C PHE A 29 3.44 -2.60 -2.42
N VAL A 30 2.41 -3.45 -2.35
CA VAL A 30 2.54 -4.91 -2.46
C VAL A 30 1.66 -5.42 -3.59
N SER A 31 2.24 -6.21 -4.49
CA SER A 31 1.53 -6.88 -5.58
C SER A 31 2.39 -8.02 -6.15
N ASN A 32 1.97 -8.62 -7.26
CA ASN A 32 2.69 -9.66 -8.00
C ASN A 32 2.27 -9.63 -9.48
N GLU A 33 2.90 -10.47 -10.31
CA GLU A 33 2.63 -10.49 -11.75
C GLU A 33 1.16 -10.77 -12.07
N GLY A 34 0.59 -11.75 -11.34
CA GLY A 34 -0.79 -12.18 -11.48
C GLY A 34 -1.83 -11.29 -10.80
N ARG A 35 -1.44 -10.21 -10.12
CA ARG A 35 -2.33 -9.35 -9.31
C ARG A 35 -3.26 -10.15 -8.39
N THR A 36 -2.68 -11.11 -7.70
CA THR A 36 -3.35 -12.06 -6.81
C THR A 36 -2.49 -12.28 -5.57
N VAL A 37 -2.37 -11.23 -4.75
CA VAL A 37 -1.58 -11.28 -3.51
C VAL A 37 -2.48 -11.57 -2.31
N PRO A 38 -2.30 -12.71 -1.61
CA PRO A 38 -3.05 -13.01 -0.41
C PRO A 38 -2.47 -12.24 0.79
N LEU A 39 -3.34 -11.49 1.48
CA LEU A 39 -3.05 -10.79 2.72
C LEU A 39 -4.00 -11.29 3.82
N TRP A 40 -3.43 -11.69 4.95
CA TRP A 40 -4.13 -12.10 6.17
C TRP A 40 -4.40 -10.93 7.10
N ARG A 41 -5.29 -11.14 8.09
CA ARG A 41 -5.65 -10.12 9.08
C ARG A 41 -6.19 -8.85 8.40
N GLN A 42 -7.11 -9.01 7.47
CA GLN A 42 -7.72 -7.92 6.71
C GLN A 42 -9.19 -7.77 7.11
N LYS A 43 -9.66 -6.54 7.33
CA LYS A 43 -11.04 -6.23 7.75
C LYS A 43 -12.10 -6.77 6.80
N ALA A 44 -11.79 -6.79 5.50
CA ALA A 44 -12.66 -7.35 4.47
C ALA A 44 -12.48 -8.87 4.25
N GLY A 45 -11.62 -9.49 5.05
CA GLY A 45 -11.27 -10.90 4.94
C GLY A 45 -12.38 -11.83 5.38
N ARG A 46 -12.33 -13.06 4.85
CA ARG A 46 -13.29 -14.12 5.15
C ARG A 46 -12.61 -15.27 5.91
N GLY A 47 -13.41 -16.04 6.65
CA GLY A 47 -12.94 -17.14 7.49
C GLY A 47 -12.14 -16.69 8.72
N ASP A 48 -11.70 -17.65 9.52
CA ASP A 48 -11.02 -17.41 10.81
C ASP A 48 -9.71 -16.61 10.65
N ASP A 49 -9.08 -16.79 9.50
CA ASP A 49 -7.80 -16.18 9.13
C ASP A 49 -7.94 -14.78 8.50
N GLN A 50 -9.18 -14.35 8.18
CA GLN A 50 -9.50 -13.04 7.62
C GLN A 50 -8.62 -12.70 6.40
N VAL A 51 -8.59 -13.60 5.42
CA VAL A 51 -7.76 -13.46 4.22
C VAL A 51 -8.49 -12.72 3.10
N VAL A 52 -7.76 -11.86 2.37
CA VAL A 52 -8.21 -11.19 1.14
C VAL A 52 -7.17 -11.40 0.05
N ILE A 53 -7.61 -11.69 -1.18
CA ILE A 53 -6.76 -11.69 -2.37
C ILE A 53 -6.88 -10.32 -3.04
N TRP A 54 -5.80 -9.55 -3.00
CA TRP A 54 -5.75 -8.21 -3.57
C TRP A 54 -5.10 -8.20 -4.96
N ASP A 55 -5.54 -7.27 -5.80
CA ASP A 55 -4.83 -6.88 -7.02
C ASP A 55 -3.50 -6.20 -6.68
N TYR A 56 -3.55 -5.27 -5.75
CA TYR A 56 -2.42 -4.70 -5.03
C TYR A 56 -2.93 -4.11 -3.71
N HIS A 57 -2.03 -3.91 -2.74
CA HIS A 57 -2.32 -3.17 -1.52
C HIS A 57 -1.23 -2.13 -1.23
N VAL A 58 -1.56 -1.09 -0.49
CA VAL A 58 -0.62 -0.05 -0.08
C VAL A 58 -0.76 0.19 1.42
N PHE A 59 0.35 0.20 2.13
CA PHE A 59 0.38 0.56 3.54
C PHE A 59 1.44 1.63 3.80
N PHE A 60 1.26 2.39 4.87
CA PHE A 60 2.19 3.42 5.29
C PHE A 60 3.16 2.84 6.31
N MET A 61 4.44 3.20 6.20
CA MET A 61 5.50 2.74 7.10
C MET A 61 6.28 3.94 7.63
N HIS A 62 6.51 3.97 8.95
CA HIS A 62 7.34 4.97 9.63
C HIS A 62 8.52 4.26 10.29
N ASN A 63 9.73 4.57 9.85
CA ASN A 63 10.97 3.95 10.32
C ASN A 63 11.94 4.99 10.90
N PRO A 64 11.67 5.51 12.10
CA PRO A 64 12.54 6.52 12.72
C PRO A 64 13.87 5.95 13.23
N SER A 65 13.96 4.64 13.44
CA SER A 65 15.18 3.91 13.82
C SER A 65 14.96 2.40 13.60
N PRO A 66 16.03 1.59 13.40
CA PRO A 66 15.93 0.17 13.03
C PRO A 66 14.97 -0.68 13.88
N ASN A 67 14.82 -0.39 15.17
CA ASN A 67 14.00 -1.15 16.10
C ASN A 67 12.62 -0.52 16.40
N ARG A 68 12.27 0.56 15.70
CA ARG A 68 11.02 1.31 15.92
C ARG A 68 10.16 1.43 14.66
N CYS A 69 10.37 0.55 13.69
CA CYS A 69 9.60 0.56 12.45
C CYS A 69 8.13 0.17 12.73
N LEU A 70 7.22 1.10 12.40
CA LEU A 70 5.78 0.97 12.57
C LEU A 70 5.08 0.92 11.21
N VAL A 71 4.02 0.12 11.14
CA VAL A 71 3.13 0.00 9.98
C VAL A 71 1.75 0.53 10.33
N PHE A 72 1.22 1.33 9.41
CA PHE A 72 -0.11 1.92 9.45
C PHE A 72 -0.87 1.39 8.23
N ASP A 73 -1.68 0.36 8.46
CA ASP A 73 -2.58 -0.21 7.46
C ASP A 73 -4.02 0.00 7.93
N LEU A 74 -4.81 0.78 7.20
CA LEU A 74 -6.20 1.04 7.57
C LEU A 74 -7.12 -0.15 7.32
N ASP A 75 -6.68 -1.13 6.51
CA ASP A 75 -7.45 -2.30 6.14
C ASP A 75 -7.10 -3.53 7.00
N THR A 76 -6.12 -3.45 7.92
CA THR A 76 -5.76 -4.57 8.80
C THR A 76 -6.66 -4.72 10.02
N THR A 77 -6.78 -5.94 10.56
CA THR A 77 -7.36 -6.23 11.88
C THR A 77 -6.33 -6.27 13.01
N LEU A 78 -5.05 -6.12 12.69
CA LEU A 78 -3.99 -5.92 13.68
C LEU A 78 -4.12 -4.55 14.38
N PRO A 79 -3.43 -4.34 15.53
CA PRO A 79 -3.38 -3.02 16.17
C PRO A 79 -2.93 -1.91 15.20
N PHE A 80 -3.41 -0.69 15.44
CA PHE A 80 -3.10 0.46 14.60
C PHE A 80 -2.48 1.60 15.43
N PRO A 81 -1.20 1.97 15.20
CA PRO A 81 -0.23 1.26 14.36
C PRO A 81 0.21 -0.09 14.98
N THR A 82 0.93 -0.89 14.20
CA THR A 82 1.58 -2.13 14.67
C THR A 82 3.06 -2.15 14.32
N TYR A 83 3.86 -2.95 15.04
CA TYR A 83 5.27 -3.15 14.73
C TYR A 83 5.47 -3.88 13.41
N PHE A 84 6.47 -3.47 12.64
CA PHE A 84 6.78 -4.01 11.32
C PHE A 84 6.92 -5.54 11.32
N HIS A 85 7.69 -6.10 12.25
CA HIS A 85 7.87 -7.56 12.34
C HIS A 85 6.53 -8.29 12.49
N LYS A 86 5.68 -7.85 13.43
CA LYS A 86 4.35 -8.43 13.66
C LYS A 86 3.47 -8.32 12.41
N TYR A 87 3.46 -7.16 11.76
CA TYR A 87 2.70 -6.96 10.52
C TYR A 87 3.17 -7.93 9.43
N VAL A 88 4.48 -8.02 9.19
CA VAL A 88 5.02 -8.88 8.13
C VAL A 88 4.71 -10.35 8.39
N THR A 89 4.90 -10.82 9.62
CA THR A 89 4.66 -12.22 9.97
C THR A 89 3.18 -12.60 9.89
N GLU A 90 2.29 -11.74 10.37
CA GLU A 90 0.86 -12.08 10.46
C GLU A 90 0.08 -11.77 9.18
N THR A 91 0.42 -10.69 8.46
CA THR A 91 -0.28 -10.28 7.24
C THR A 91 0.23 -11.01 6.00
N PHE A 92 1.55 -11.20 5.87
CA PHE A 92 2.09 -11.85 4.69
C PHE A 92 2.34 -13.34 4.90
N ARG A 93 2.66 -13.80 6.12
CA ARG A 93 3.13 -15.17 6.38
C ARG A 93 4.37 -15.54 5.54
N SER A 94 4.85 -16.78 5.67
CA SER A 94 5.99 -17.28 4.89
C SER A 94 5.61 -17.57 3.43
N ASP A 95 6.53 -17.27 2.50
CA ASP A 95 6.36 -17.56 1.08
C ASP A 95 6.47 -19.07 0.79
N LEU A 96 7.06 -19.84 1.70
CA LEU A 96 7.10 -21.31 1.63
C LEU A 96 5.70 -21.93 1.70
N ALA A 97 4.74 -21.24 2.31
CA ALA A 97 3.35 -21.67 2.40
C ALA A 97 2.52 -21.24 1.17
N LEU A 98 3.13 -20.56 0.20
CA LEU A 98 2.44 -20.02 -0.98
C LEU A 98 2.98 -20.65 -2.25
N ARG A 99 2.07 -20.87 -3.21
CA ARG A 99 2.46 -21.16 -4.58
C ARG A 99 3.29 -20.00 -5.15
N PRO A 100 4.31 -20.25 -6.00
CA PRO A 100 5.17 -19.22 -6.57
C PRO A 100 4.41 -18.06 -7.23
N GLU A 101 3.30 -18.34 -7.90
CA GLU A 101 2.46 -17.33 -8.55
C GLU A 101 1.88 -16.30 -7.57
N HIS A 102 1.78 -16.63 -6.29
CA HIS A 102 1.31 -15.76 -5.22
C HIS A 102 2.44 -15.11 -4.41
N HIS A 103 3.71 -15.28 -4.82
CA HIS A 103 4.83 -14.60 -4.16
C HIS A 103 4.69 -13.09 -4.30
N ARG A 104 4.90 -12.39 -3.18
CA ARG A 104 4.66 -10.95 -3.08
C ARG A 104 5.92 -10.19 -3.47
N PHE A 105 5.74 -9.14 -4.25
CA PHE A 105 6.76 -8.14 -4.51
C PHE A 105 6.40 -6.84 -3.81
N PHE A 106 7.42 -6.14 -3.30
CA PHE A 106 7.27 -4.87 -2.59
C PHE A 106 8.00 -3.74 -3.32
N ARG A 107 7.31 -2.61 -3.46
CA ARG A 107 7.91 -1.35 -3.90
C ARG A 107 7.80 -0.34 -2.77
N VAL A 108 8.95 0.09 -2.27
CA VAL A 108 9.05 1.05 -1.17
C VAL A 108 9.37 2.42 -1.77
N ILE A 109 8.49 3.40 -1.53
CA ILE A 109 8.62 4.77 -2.05
C ILE A 109 8.70 5.70 -0.85
N SER A 110 9.67 6.62 -0.81
CA SER A 110 9.72 7.64 0.25
C SER A 110 8.44 8.48 0.25
N ALA A 111 8.00 8.95 1.42
CA ALA A 111 6.80 9.77 1.52
C ALA A 111 6.92 11.07 0.71
N GLU A 112 8.13 11.65 0.62
CA GLU A 112 8.40 12.84 -0.18
C GLU A 112 8.20 12.59 -1.68
N THR A 113 8.84 11.55 -2.23
CA THR A 113 8.66 11.13 -3.63
C THR A 113 7.20 10.79 -3.91
N TYR A 114 6.54 10.07 -2.99
CA TYR A 114 5.14 9.70 -3.14
C TYR A 114 4.22 10.93 -3.21
N LEU A 115 4.44 11.95 -2.36
CA LEU A 115 3.67 13.18 -2.41
C LEU A 115 3.91 13.99 -3.68
N MET A 116 5.14 14.01 -4.18
CA MET A 116 5.54 14.78 -5.37
C MET A 116 5.04 14.16 -6.68
N GLU A 117 4.96 12.84 -6.74
CA GLU A 117 4.80 12.12 -8.00
C GLU A 117 3.45 11.40 -8.12
N PHE A 118 2.85 10.96 -7.02
CA PHE A 118 1.63 10.15 -7.11
C PHE A 118 0.46 10.92 -7.76
N SER A 119 -0.21 10.25 -8.69
CA SER A 119 -1.47 10.72 -9.28
C SER A 119 -2.47 9.57 -9.42
N SER A 120 -3.76 9.89 -9.29
CA SER A 120 -4.87 8.96 -9.40
C SER A 120 -6.06 9.66 -10.00
N ASP A 121 -6.46 9.25 -11.20
CA ASP A 121 -7.73 9.67 -11.82
C ASP A 121 -8.92 8.77 -11.41
N ARG A 122 -8.67 7.78 -10.53
CA ARG A 122 -9.63 6.80 -10.01
C ARG A 122 -10.33 5.93 -11.06
N ARG A 123 -9.94 5.96 -12.33
CA ARG A 123 -10.62 5.19 -13.39
C ARG A 123 -10.55 3.67 -13.16
N HIS A 124 -9.49 3.19 -12.52
CA HIS A 124 -9.33 1.78 -12.16
C HIS A 124 -10.36 1.30 -11.12
N MET A 125 -11.07 2.23 -10.46
CA MET A 125 -12.13 1.94 -9.50
C MET A 125 -13.53 1.92 -10.11
N ARG A 126 -13.64 2.12 -11.43
CA ARG A 126 -14.90 2.02 -12.16
C ARG A 126 -15.03 0.63 -12.77
N ARG A 127 -16.22 0.02 -12.61
CA ARG A 127 -16.62 -1.18 -13.32
C ARG A 127 -16.87 -0.85 -14.81
N PRO A 128 -16.92 -1.86 -15.70
CA PRO A 128 -17.25 -1.65 -17.11
C PRO A 128 -18.59 -0.94 -17.34
N ASP A 129 -19.57 -1.15 -16.45
CA ASP A 129 -20.88 -0.48 -16.45
C ASP A 129 -20.84 0.99 -15.96
N GLY A 130 -19.65 1.49 -15.58
CA GLY A 130 -19.44 2.85 -15.09
C GLY A 130 -19.69 3.04 -13.58
N SER A 131 -20.20 2.03 -12.88
CA SER A 131 -20.44 2.05 -11.42
C SER A 131 -19.13 1.95 -10.62
N TRP A 132 -19.16 2.38 -9.35
CA TRP A 132 -17.97 2.38 -8.49
C TRP A 132 -17.78 1.07 -7.73
N ILE A 133 -16.58 0.48 -7.79
CA ILE A 133 -16.24 -0.71 -7.00
C ILE A 133 -16.42 -0.42 -5.50
N LYS A 134 -15.93 0.73 -5.05
CA LYS A 134 -16.21 1.34 -3.74
C LYS A 134 -16.45 2.84 -3.96
N PRO A 135 -17.30 3.50 -3.16
CA PRO A 135 -17.51 4.94 -3.27
C PRO A 135 -16.18 5.71 -3.26
N PRO A 136 -15.98 6.66 -4.19
CA PRO A 136 -14.78 7.47 -4.23
C PRO A 136 -14.76 8.43 -3.02
N PRO A 137 -13.57 8.89 -2.60
CA PRO A 137 -13.47 10.01 -1.68
C PRO A 137 -14.22 11.26 -2.17
N SER A 138 -14.70 12.08 -1.25
CA SER A 138 -15.36 13.36 -1.55
C SER A 138 -14.40 14.45 -2.07
N TYR A 139 -13.11 14.34 -1.78
CA TYR A 139 -12.10 15.28 -2.29
C TYR A 139 -11.74 14.96 -3.76
N PRO A 140 -11.30 15.97 -4.53
CA PRO A 140 -10.90 15.80 -5.94
C PRO A 140 -9.81 14.72 -6.13
N PRO A 141 -9.71 14.10 -7.31
CA PRO A 141 -8.64 13.15 -7.60
C PRO A 141 -7.25 13.77 -7.36
N ILE A 142 -6.33 12.98 -6.82
CA ILE A 142 -4.97 13.44 -6.55
C ILE A 142 -4.23 13.57 -7.88
N GLN A 143 -3.73 14.77 -8.18
CA GLN A 143 -2.96 15.06 -9.38
C GLN A 143 -1.58 15.58 -8.97
N SER A 144 -0.54 15.01 -9.57
CA SER A 144 0.82 15.53 -9.46
C SER A 144 1.06 16.54 -10.57
N ASN A 145 1.77 17.64 -10.27
CA ASN A 145 2.24 18.58 -11.29
C ASN A 145 3.41 18.00 -12.11
N SER A 146 3.98 16.89 -11.65
CA SER A 146 5.06 16.17 -12.31
C SER A 146 4.49 15.36 -13.47
N LYS A 147 4.93 15.64 -14.70
CA LYS A 147 4.49 14.93 -15.92
C LYS A 147 4.86 13.43 -15.96
N CYS A 148 5.54 12.89 -14.95
CA CYS A 148 6.21 11.59 -15.02
C CYS A 148 5.46 10.39 -14.41
N PHE A 149 4.43 10.59 -13.60
CA PHE A 149 3.76 9.46 -12.92
C PHE A 149 2.32 9.25 -13.39
N ASN A 150 2.20 8.50 -14.49
CA ASN A 150 0.94 7.94 -14.93
C ASN A 150 0.83 6.50 -14.42
N LYS A 151 -0.27 6.17 -13.71
CA LYS A 151 -0.61 4.83 -13.18
C LYS A 151 -0.47 3.68 -14.21
N ARG A 152 -0.38 3.99 -15.50
CA ARG A 152 -0.27 2.99 -16.58
C ARG A 152 1.16 2.50 -16.88
N LYS A 153 2.25 3.19 -16.49
CA LYS A 153 3.59 2.84 -17.02
C LYS A 153 4.67 2.41 -16.03
N GLN A 154 4.42 2.38 -14.72
CA GLN A 154 5.50 1.96 -13.79
C GLN A 154 5.04 1.19 -12.55
N ILE A 155 3.81 0.65 -12.54
CA ILE A 155 3.32 -0.06 -11.35
C ILE A 155 3.90 -1.48 -11.22
N PHE A 156 4.62 -2.06 -12.19
CA PHE A 156 4.83 -3.52 -12.09
C PHE A 156 6.21 -4.18 -12.24
N TYR A 157 7.27 -3.61 -12.85
CA TYR A 157 8.41 -4.50 -13.17
C TYR A 157 9.85 -4.00 -13.06
N ARG A 158 10.12 -2.71 -12.78
CA ARG A 158 11.51 -2.22 -12.77
C ARG A 158 12.15 -2.00 -11.40
N ASP A 159 11.37 -1.78 -10.35
CA ASP A 159 11.91 -1.40 -9.02
C ASP A 159 11.47 -2.32 -7.87
N TYR A 160 10.80 -3.43 -8.19
CA TYR A 160 10.37 -4.38 -7.17
C TYR A 160 11.56 -5.22 -6.72
N GLN A 161 11.99 -5.02 -5.48
CA GLN A 161 12.98 -5.88 -4.86
C GLN A 161 12.26 -7.04 -4.19
N LYS A 162 12.76 -8.26 -4.43
CA LYS A 162 12.38 -9.41 -3.60
C LYS A 162 13.00 -9.16 -2.23
N ILE A 163 12.21 -8.70 -1.26
CA ILE A 163 12.66 -8.65 0.12
C ILE A 163 12.81 -10.09 0.56
N LYS A 164 14.07 -10.56 0.67
CA LYS A 164 14.36 -11.85 1.30
C LYS A 164 13.89 -11.74 2.75
N LYS A 165 12.81 -12.45 3.05
CA LYS A 165 12.40 -12.72 4.43
C LYS A 165 13.39 -13.67 5.08
#